data_AF-A0A1H3B9U7-F1
#
_entry.id   AF-A0A1H3B9U7-F1
#
_cell.length_a   1.000
_cell.length_b   1.000
_cell.length_c   1.000
_cell.angle_alpha   90.00
_cell.angle_beta   90.00
_cell.angle_gamma   90.00
#
_symmetry.space_group_name_H-M   'P 1'
#
loop_
_entity.id
_entity.type
_entity.pdbx_description
1 polymer ?
#
loop_
_entity_poly.entity_id
_entity_poly.type
_entity_poly.pdbx_seq_one_letter_code
_entity_poly.pdbx_strand_id
1 'polypeptide(L)'
;MTTPTDTTMTTTPATAAGAAPVTAPAVTAAPATAAAPSGNATTGPAVTTATTPIPTHNSPPNMAMMNPPVQPGTAVLGQAAVVRSSAGGPVAENPTPLDAVAKLIDISKCIGCKACQSACAEWNDTHPEIGVNVGVYENPHDLTAEMWTLMRFAEYDNPDTGNFEWLIRKDGCMHCEDPGCLKACPAPGAIVKYSNGIVDFISDNCIGCGYCISGCPFDIPRLNANHVVKKCTLCSDRVAVGQGPACAKACPTQAITFGTKEDMKTLAAERIEDLRGRGYADAGLYDPQGVGGTHVMYVLQHADRPHIYNDLPDDPSISGVVSTWKGNAKPVGLAAVGLAAVGAAAMAVFHRGNRVTVEDEREAQQMVREEIGTAPAPTVDDRGQV
;
A
#
# COMPACT_ATOMS: atom_id res chain seq x y z
N MET A 1 -41.81 34.22 35.83
CA MET A 1 -40.35 34.39 35.97
C MET A 1 -39.99 34.06 37.40
N THR A 2 -39.67 32.80 37.63
CA THR A 2 -39.43 32.24 38.96
C THR A 2 -38.26 31.29 38.83
N THR A 3 -37.13 31.71 39.38
CA THR A 3 -35.95 30.89 39.65
C THR A 3 -36.31 29.71 40.56
N PRO A 4 -35.67 28.55 40.35
CA PRO A 4 -35.42 27.62 41.44
C PRO A 4 -33.96 27.65 41.85
N THR A 5 -33.83 27.64 43.17
CA THR A 5 -32.66 27.58 44.03
C THR A 5 -31.78 26.36 43.81
N ASP A 6 -30.49 26.64 43.95
CA ASP A 6 -29.36 25.75 44.18
C ASP A 6 -29.65 24.70 45.27
N THR A 7 -29.41 23.43 44.96
CA THR A 7 -29.41 22.34 45.94
C THR A 7 -28.13 21.54 45.74
N THR A 8 -27.18 21.81 46.62
CA THR A 8 -25.94 21.07 46.79
C THR A 8 -26.23 19.65 47.29
N MET A 9 -26.08 18.65 46.42
CA MET A 9 -26.01 17.25 46.83
C MET A 9 -24.56 16.86 47.08
N THR A 10 -24.25 16.68 48.37
CA THR A 10 -23.04 16.05 48.88
C THR A 10 -23.08 14.56 48.52
N THR A 11 -22.21 14.11 47.61
CA THR A 11 -22.06 12.68 47.31
C THR A 11 -21.07 12.04 48.27
N THR A 12 -21.59 11.20 49.17
CA THR A 12 -20.84 10.24 49.97
C THR A 12 -20.11 9.23 49.07
N PRO A 13 -18.84 8.88 49.34
CA PRO A 13 -18.14 7.87 48.54
C PRO A 13 -18.68 6.48 48.88
N ALA A 14 -19.19 5.78 47.85
CA ALA A 14 -19.56 4.38 47.95
C ALA A 14 -18.29 3.52 48.11
N THR A 15 -18.22 2.83 49.24
CA THR A 15 -17.25 1.79 49.55
C THR A 15 -17.28 0.69 48.50
N ALA A 16 -16.11 0.41 47.92
CA ALA A 16 -15.87 -0.72 47.03
C ALA A 16 -16.08 -2.05 47.78
N ALA A 17 -17.13 -2.79 47.41
CA ALA A 17 -17.24 -4.20 47.74
C ALA A 17 -16.38 -4.99 46.74
N GLY A 18 -15.30 -5.59 47.24
CA GLY A 18 -14.38 -6.40 46.46
C GLY A 18 -15.06 -7.61 45.84
N ALA A 19 -15.00 -7.72 44.52
CA ALA A 19 -15.26 -8.96 43.81
C ALA A 19 -14.05 -9.87 43.95
N ALA A 20 -14.26 -11.07 44.50
CA ALA A 20 -13.25 -12.11 44.60
C ALA A 20 -12.84 -12.61 43.20
N PRO A 21 -11.56 -12.95 42.97
CA PRO A 21 -11.10 -13.48 41.70
C PRO A 21 -11.61 -14.91 41.49
N VAL A 22 -12.25 -15.15 40.34
CA VAL A 22 -12.62 -16.49 39.89
C VAL A 22 -11.36 -17.15 39.34
N THR A 23 -10.77 -18.06 40.12
CA THR A 23 -9.63 -18.90 39.72
C THR A 23 -10.08 -19.99 38.74
N ALA A 24 -9.51 -19.99 37.53
CA ALA A 24 -9.59 -21.12 36.61
C ALA A 24 -8.77 -22.31 37.16
N PRO A 25 -9.25 -23.57 37.05
CA PRO A 25 -8.48 -24.71 37.51
C PRO A 25 -7.28 -24.96 36.59
N ALA A 26 -6.10 -25.08 37.19
CA ALA A 26 -4.87 -25.48 36.53
C ALA A 26 -4.98 -26.92 36.02
N VAL A 27 -4.83 -27.11 34.71
CA VAL A 27 -4.65 -28.45 34.12
C VAL A 27 -3.18 -28.83 34.29
N THR A 28 -2.92 -29.72 35.22
CA THR A 28 -1.61 -30.34 35.44
C THR A 28 -1.27 -31.28 34.27
N ALA A 29 -0.24 -30.97 33.51
CA ALA A 29 0.38 -31.90 32.56
C ALA A 29 1.14 -32.98 33.35
N ALA A 30 0.71 -34.24 33.23
CA ALA A 30 1.46 -35.39 33.70
C ALA A 30 2.61 -35.71 32.71
N PRO A 31 3.79 -36.12 33.19
CA PRO A 31 4.90 -36.48 32.32
C PRO A 31 4.67 -37.88 31.73
N ALA A 32 4.53 -37.97 30.41
CA ALA A 32 4.54 -39.25 29.71
C ALA A 32 6.00 -39.70 29.52
N THR A 33 6.36 -40.74 30.27
CA THR A 33 7.61 -41.48 30.20
C THR A 33 7.84 -42.10 28.82
N ALA A 34 9.05 -41.90 28.29
CA ALA A 34 9.55 -42.55 27.09
C ALA A 34 9.65 -44.07 27.30
N ALA A 35 9.02 -44.84 26.40
CA ALA A 35 9.27 -46.26 26.21
C ALA A 35 9.76 -46.47 24.77
N ALA A 36 11.03 -46.85 24.63
CA ALA A 36 11.61 -47.25 23.36
C ALA A 36 11.20 -48.69 23.02
N PRO A 37 10.83 -48.99 21.76
CA PRO A 37 10.89 -50.36 21.26
C PRO A 37 12.24 -50.62 20.59
N SER A 38 12.95 -51.61 21.12
CA SER A 38 14.06 -52.30 20.47
C SER A 38 13.59 -53.01 19.20
N GLY A 39 14.24 -52.78 18.06
CA GLY A 39 13.90 -53.46 16.82
C GLY A 39 14.88 -53.21 15.67
N ASN A 40 15.94 -54.02 15.65
CA ASN A 40 16.76 -54.49 14.52
C ASN A 40 17.19 -53.50 13.41
N ALA A 41 18.50 -53.24 13.37
CA ALA A 41 19.18 -52.58 12.28
C ALA A 41 19.19 -53.45 11.02
N THR A 42 18.68 -52.92 9.91
CA THR A 42 19.04 -53.37 8.57
C THR A 42 19.41 -52.13 7.76
N THR A 43 20.66 -52.10 7.32
CA THR A 43 21.28 -51.03 6.52
C THR A 43 20.62 -50.94 5.14
N GLY A 44 19.84 -49.88 4.91
CA GLY A 44 19.37 -49.43 3.59
C GLY A 44 20.14 -48.17 3.15
N PRO A 45 20.27 -47.91 1.83
CA PRO A 45 21.20 -46.92 1.31
C PRO A 45 20.76 -45.49 1.66
N ALA A 46 21.75 -44.60 1.75
CA ALA A 46 21.58 -43.18 2.05
C ALA A 46 20.51 -42.55 1.15
N VAL A 47 19.42 -42.09 1.76
CA VAL A 47 18.42 -41.24 1.08
C VAL A 47 19.04 -39.86 0.93
N THR A 48 19.49 -39.56 -0.28
CA THR A 48 19.78 -38.21 -0.72
C THR A 48 18.53 -37.35 -0.51
N THR A 49 18.67 -36.23 0.19
CA THR A 49 17.65 -35.19 0.31
C THR A 49 17.38 -34.61 -1.07
N ALA A 50 16.42 -35.20 -1.78
CA ALA A 50 15.86 -34.60 -2.97
C ALA A 50 14.95 -33.45 -2.55
N THR A 51 15.45 -32.22 -2.70
CA THR A 51 14.63 -31.01 -2.77
C THR A 51 13.57 -31.25 -3.84
N THR A 52 12.32 -31.47 -3.42
CA THR A 52 11.22 -31.60 -4.38
C THR A 52 10.97 -30.21 -4.96
N PRO A 53 11.05 -30.02 -6.30
CA PRO A 53 10.65 -28.76 -6.91
C PRO A 53 9.16 -28.54 -6.61
N ILE A 54 8.79 -27.32 -6.22
CA ILE A 54 7.39 -26.90 -6.27
C ILE A 54 6.92 -27.12 -7.72
N PRO A 55 5.86 -27.92 -7.96
CA PRO A 55 5.47 -28.27 -9.32
C PRO A 55 5.01 -27.02 -10.05
N THR A 56 5.82 -26.60 -11.02
CA THR A 56 5.41 -25.66 -12.06
C THR A 56 4.45 -26.42 -12.98
N HIS A 57 3.31 -25.80 -13.30
CA HIS A 57 2.35 -26.19 -14.35
C HIS A 57 1.21 -27.20 -14.11
N ASN A 58 0.93 -27.75 -12.92
CA ASN A 58 -0.24 -28.64 -12.77
C ASN A 58 -0.97 -28.58 -11.41
N SER A 59 -0.93 -27.43 -10.72
CA SER A 59 -1.78 -27.26 -9.54
C SER A 59 -3.21 -26.89 -9.99
N PRO A 60 -4.27 -27.53 -9.47
CA PRO A 60 -5.63 -27.11 -9.76
C PRO A 60 -5.80 -25.61 -9.39
N PRO A 61 -6.76 -24.89 -9.99
CA PRO A 61 -6.93 -23.42 -9.89
C PRO A 61 -7.25 -22.87 -8.47
N ASN A 62 -7.03 -23.67 -7.42
CA ASN A 62 -7.28 -23.36 -6.02
C ASN A 62 -6.05 -23.64 -5.15
N MET A 63 -4.90 -23.03 -5.44
CA MET A 63 -3.77 -22.99 -4.48
C MET A 63 -4.15 -22.31 -3.15
N ALA A 64 -5.30 -21.63 -3.08
CA ALA A 64 -5.87 -21.12 -1.84
C ALA A 64 -6.26 -22.21 -0.83
N MET A 65 -6.56 -23.45 -1.28
CA MET A 65 -7.11 -24.50 -0.43
C MET A 65 -6.06 -25.39 0.25
N MET A 66 -4.82 -25.44 -0.23
CA MET A 66 -3.81 -26.27 0.42
C MET A 66 -3.42 -25.69 1.80
N ASN A 67 -3.59 -26.50 2.84
CA ASN A 67 -2.85 -26.30 4.08
C ASN A 67 -1.34 -26.45 3.78
N PRO A 68 -0.48 -25.61 4.37
CA PRO A 68 0.95 -25.75 4.14
C PRO A 68 1.44 -27.14 4.52
N PRO A 69 2.47 -27.68 3.82
CA PRO A 69 3.24 -28.76 4.37
C PRO A 69 3.84 -28.32 5.72
N VAL A 70 3.88 -29.23 6.71
CA VAL A 70 4.50 -28.97 8.03
C VAL A 70 6.03 -28.83 7.96
N GLN A 71 6.61 -29.00 6.76
CA GLN A 71 8.04 -28.88 6.52
C GLN A 71 8.40 -27.42 6.20
N PRO A 72 9.55 -26.92 6.68
CA PRO A 72 10.05 -25.59 6.30
C PRO A 72 10.18 -25.50 4.78
N GLY A 73 9.45 -24.56 4.16
CA GLY A 73 9.61 -24.22 2.76
C GLY A 73 10.71 -23.18 2.56
N THR A 74 11.35 -23.18 1.40
CA THR A 74 12.26 -22.10 0.99
C THR A 74 11.43 -20.92 0.50
N ALA A 75 11.62 -19.73 1.08
CA ALA A 75 10.96 -18.52 0.62
C ALA A 75 11.44 -18.14 -0.80
N VAL A 76 10.52 -18.08 -1.75
CA VAL A 76 10.81 -17.73 -3.15
C VAL A 76 10.72 -16.22 -3.43
N LEU A 77 10.14 -15.46 -2.50
CA LEU A 77 10.07 -14.00 -2.57
C LEU A 77 11.16 -13.40 -1.68
N GLY A 78 12.02 -12.60 -2.30
CA GLY A 78 13.15 -11.93 -1.67
C GLY A 78 13.79 -10.95 -2.66
N GLN A 79 14.94 -10.36 -2.30
CA GLN A 79 15.61 -9.37 -3.14
C GLN A 79 15.92 -9.88 -4.56
N ALA A 80 16.23 -11.18 -4.70
CA ALA A 80 16.48 -11.83 -5.99
C ALA A 80 15.25 -11.86 -6.92
N ALA A 81 14.04 -11.70 -6.40
CA ALA A 81 12.81 -11.66 -7.19
C ALA A 81 12.33 -10.22 -7.47
N VAL A 82 13.01 -9.18 -6.96
CA VAL A 82 12.59 -7.78 -7.14
C VAL A 82 12.94 -7.29 -8.55
N VAL A 83 11.91 -6.96 -9.34
CA VAL A 83 12.04 -6.47 -10.73
C VAL A 83 11.92 -4.95 -10.84
N ARG A 84 11.26 -4.28 -9.88
CA ARG A 84 11.15 -2.82 -9.83
C ARG A 84 11.20 -2.35 -8.38
N SER A 85 11.79 -1.17 -8.18
CA SER A 85 12.00 -0.58 -6.87
C SER A 85 11.80 0.94 -6.95
N SER A 86 11.19 1.54 -5.93
CA SER A 86 10.97 2.99 -5.89
C SER A 86 12.29 3.75 -5.84
N ALA A 87 12.30 4.95 -6.47
CA ALA A 87 13.41 5.91 -6.47
C ALA A 87 14.83 5.34 -6.73
N GLY A 88 14.94 4.37 -7.64
CA GLY A 88 16.23 3.75 -7.98
C GLY A 88 16.79 2.85 -6.88
N GLY A 89 15.93 2.37 -5.97
CA GLY A 89 16.29 1.36 -5.00
C GLY A 89 16.75 0.04 -5.65
N PRO A 90 17.28 -0.89 -4.84
CA PRO A 90 17.90 -2.10 -5.36
C PRO A 90 16.89 -2.98 -6.11
N VAL A 91 17.31 -3.47 -7.27
CA VAL A 91 16.63 -4.47 -8.10
C VAL A 91 17.61 -5.61 -8.39
N ALA A 92 17.10 -6.80 -8.67
CA ALA A 92 17.95 -7.91 -9.09
C ALA A 92 18.42 -7.68 -10.54
N GLU A 93 19.71 -7.91 -10.82
CA GLU A 93 20.26 -7.85 -12.19
C GLU A 93 19.68 -8.96 -13.07
N ASN A 94 19.55 -10.17 -12.51
CA ASN A 94 18.90 -11.33 -13.14
C ASN A 94 17.79 -11.84 -12.20
N PRO A 95 16.60 -11.23 -12.23
CA PRO A 95 15.53 -11.57 -11.30
C PRO A 95 15.10 -13.04 -11.45
N THR A 96 14.83 -13.73 -10.34
CA THR A 96 14.26 -15.08 -10.36
C THR A 96 12.91 -15.04 -11.09
N PRO A 97 12.75 -15.77 -12.21
CA PRO A 97 11.48 -15.81 -12.92
C PRO A 97 10.48 -16.63 -12.09
N LEU A 98 9.35 -16.01 -11.76
CA LEU A 98 8.24 -16.64 -11.08
C LEU A 98 6.99 -16.46 -11.92
N ASP A 99 6.10 -17.44 -11.89
CA ASP A 99 4.81 -17.32 -12.54
C ASP A 99 4.02 -16.15 -11.92
N ALA A 100 3.47 -15.30 -12.78
CA ALA A 100 2.59 -14.23 -12.35
C ALA A 100 1.39 -14.82 -11.61
N VAL A 101 1.14 -14.35 -10.38
CA VAL A 101 0.00 -14.80 -9.57
C VAL A 101 -1.12 -13.79 -9.58
N ALA A 102 -2.37 -14.20 -9.43
CA ALA A 102 -3.47 -13.27 -9.27
C ALA A 102 -4.53 -13.79 -8.28
N LYS A 103 -5.24 -12.84 -7.67
CA LYS A 103 -6.46 -13.07 -6.91
C LYS A 103 -7.65 -12.68 -7.77
N LEU A 104 -8.55 -13.61 -8.07
CA LEU A 104 -9.80 -13.30 -8.75
C LEU A 104 -10.91 -13.16 -7.71
N ILE A 105 -11.70 -12.10 -7.80
CA ILE A 105 -12.83 -11.83 -6.93
C ILE A 105 -14.10 -11.83 -7.79
N ASP A 106 -14.84 -12.93 -7.76
CA ASP A 106 -16.15 -13.05 -8.36
C ASP A 106 -17.21 -12.41 -7.46
N ILE A 107 -17.60 -11.18 -7.78
CA ILE A 107 -18.57 -10.41 -7.00
C ILE A 107 -19.94 -11.09 -7.00
N SER A 108 -20.29 -11.80 -8.07
CA SER A 108 -21.58 -12.50 -8.18
C SER A 108 -21.74 -13.69 -7.23
N LYS A 109 -20.66 -14.14 -6.57
CA LYS A 109 -20.67 -15.16 -5.51
C LYS A 109 -20.46 -14.56 -4.12
N CYS A 110 -20.20 -13.26 -4.02
CA CYS A 110 -19.94 -12.61 -2.74
C CYS A 110 -21.23 -12.47 -1.94
N ILE A 111 -21.17 -12.87 -0.66
CA ILE A 111 -22.31 -12.78 0.26
C ILE A 111 -22.10 -11.75 1.39
N GLY A 112 -21.07 -10.90 1.27
CA GLY A 112 -20.83 -9.84 2.26
C GLY A 112 -20.48 -10.30 3.68
N CYS A 113 -20.08 -11.57 3.88
CA CYS A 113 -19.85 -12.13 5.22
C CYS A 113 -18.68 -11.53 6.02
N LYS A 114 -17.83 -10.71 5.38
CA LYS A 114 -16.62 -10.11 5.98
C LYS A 114 -15.58 -11.10 6.56
N ALA A 115 -15.69 -12.40 6.27
CA ALA A 115 -14.67 -13.38 6.66
C ALA A 115 -13.28 -13.02 6.11
N CYS A 116 -13.22 -12.43 4.91
CA CYS A 116 -11.99 -11.95 4.29
C CYS A 116 -11.33 -10.79 5.06
N GLN A 117 -12.10 -9.92 5.73
CA GLN A 117 -11.56 -8.87 6.60
C GLN A 117 -10.96 -9.50 7.85
N SER A 118 -11.72 -10.36 8.53
CA SER A 118 -11.30 -11.00 9.77
C SER A 118 -10.05 -11.85 9.57
N ALA A 119 -10.00 -12.67 8.52
CA ALA A 119 -8.82 -13.49 8.19
C ALA A 119 -7.61 -12.65 7.76
N CYS A 120 -7.83 -11.49 7.13
CA CYS A 120 -6.74 -10.57 6.82
C CYS A 120 -6.16 -9.96 8.09
N ALA A 121 -7.02 -9.52 9.02
CA ALA A 121 -6.57 -8.92 10.25
C ALA A 121 -5.84 -9.92 11.15
N GLU A 122 -6.41 -11.11 11.31
CA GLU A 122 -5.83 -12.22 12.07
C GLU A 122 -4.45 -12.63 11.55
N TRP A 123 -4.32 -12.82 10.23
CA TRP A 123 -3.05 -13.28 9.65
C TRP A 123 -1.94 -12.23 9.76
N ASN A 124 -2.29 -10.95 9.55
CA ASN A 124 -1.31 -9.86 9.53
C ASN A 124 -1.12 -9.22 10.91
N ASP A 125 -1.73 -9.79 11.96
CA ASP A 125 -1.66 -9.30 13.34
C ASP A 125 -2.04 -7.81 13.48
N THR A 126 -3.04 -7.37 12.72
CA THR A 126 -3.53 -5.99 12.74
C THR A 126 -4.72 -5.86 13.68
N HIS A 127 -4.82 -4.72 14.35
CA HIS A 127 -5.81 -4.48 15.39
C HIS A 127 -6.68 -3.26 15.05
N PRO A 128 -7.63 -3.39 14.11
CA PRO A 128 -8.50 -2.29 13.73
C PRO A 128 -9.36 -1.84 14.91
N GLU A 129 -9.57 -0.53 15.01
CA GLU A 129 -10.45 0.04 16.03
C GLU A 129 -11.91 -0.44 15.86
N ILE A 130 -12.63 -0.50 16.98
CA ILE A 130 -14.06 -0.80 16.97
C ILE A 130 -14.80 0.42 16.41
N GLY A 131 -15.35 0.29 15.20
CA GLY A 131 -16.13 1.33 14.56
C GLY A 131 -17.53 1.51 15.15
N VAL A 132 -18.25 2.51 14.65
CA VAL A 132 -19.67 2.77 14.95
C VAL A 132 -20.53 2.43 13.75
N ASN A 133 -21.81 2.14 13.97
CA ASN A 133 -22.76 2.00 12.87
C ASN A 133 -23.32 3.37 12.50
N VAL A 134 -23.26 3.75 11.22
CA VAL A 134 -23.77 5.04 10.70
C VAL A 134 -24.96 4.88 9.75
N GLY A 135 -25.69 3.77 9.85
CA GLY A 135 -26.82 3.43 8.99
C GLY A 135 -26.49 2.54 7.79
N VAL A 136 -25.25 2.01 7.72
CA VAL A 136 -24.81 1.10 6.65
C VAL A 136 -24.12 -0.14 7.23
N TYR A 137 -24.10 -1.22 6.45
CA TYR A 137 -23.42 -2.46 6.82
C TYR A 137 -21.89 -2.35 6.73
N GLU A 138 -21.36 -1.44 5.91
CA GLU A 138 -19.92 -1.19 5.77
C GLU A 138 -19.28 -0.74 7.09
N ASN A 139 -18.29 -1.52 7.55
CA ASN A 139 -17.55 -1.25 8.77
C ASN A 139 -16.23 -2.05 8.76
N PRO A 140 -15.05 -1.44 8.98
CA PRO A 140 -14.77 0.00 9.08
C PRO A 140 -15.29 0.82 7.88
N HIS A 141 -15.42 2.14 8.01
CA HIS A 141 -15.98 2.99 6.93
C HIS A 141 -15.00 3.28 5.78
N ASP A 142 -13.73 2.95 5.98
CA ASP A 142 -12.72 2.97 4.93
C ASP A 142 -11.56 2.03 5.29
N LEU A 143 -10.69 1.78 4.32
CA LEU A 143 -9.38 1.18 4.58
C LEU A 143 -8.64 2.02 5.62
N THR A 144 -7.89 1.35 6.49
CA THR A 144 -7.00 1.99 7.46
C THR A 144 -5.65 1.30 7.44
N ALA A 145 -4.67 1.86 8.15
CA ALA A 145 -3.39 1.18 8.30
C ALA A 145 -3.49 -0.17 9.06
N GLU A 146 -4.61 -0.43 9.73
CA GLU A 146 -4.94 -1.66 10.45
C GLU A 146 -6.06 -2.47 9.77
N MET A 147 -6.63 -1.98 8.65
CA MET A 147 -7.67 -2.66 7.87
C MET A 147 -7.32 -2.63 6.39
N TRP A 148 -6.57 -3.64 5.95
CA TRP A 148 -5.95 -3.67 4.62
C TRP A 148 -6.87 -4.13 3.49
N THR A 149 -8.07 -4.58 3.85
CA THR A 149 -9.14 -4.94 2.92
C THR A 149 -10.47 -4.63 3.57
N LEU A 150 -11.47 -4.26 2.78
CA LEU A 150 -12.77 -3.86 3.28
C LEU A 150 -13.89 -4.39 2.38
N MET A 151 -15.01 -4.80 2.96
CA MET A 151 -16.22 -5.09 2.19
C MET A 151 -17.02 -3.80 2.03
N ARG A 152 -17.20 -3.39 0.79
CA ARG A 152 -18.02 -2.25 0.38
C ARG A 152 -19.38 -2.71 -0.11
N PHE A 153 -20.42 -1.97 0.28
CA PHE A 153 -21.82 -2.34 0.03
C PHE A 153 -22.52 -1.19 -0.69
N ALA A 154 -23.02 -1.44 -1.90
CA ALA A 154 -23.81 -0.48 -2.67
C ALA A 154 -25.22 -1.03 -2.91
N GLU A 155 -26.21 -0.28 -2.49
CA GLU A 155 -27.62 -0.50 -2.84
C GLU A 155 -27.88 0.20 -4.18
N TYR A 156 -28.31 -0.55 -5.18
CA TYR A 156 -28.46 -0.05 -6.55
C TYR A 156 -29.84 -0.43 -7.09
N ASP A 157 -30.67 0.59 -7.33
CA ASP A 157 -31.92 0.43 -8.07
C ASP A 157 -31.60 0.41 -9.57
N ASN A 158 -31.57 -0.78 -10.16
CA ASN A 158 -31.18 -0.95 -11.56
C ASN A 158 -32.25 -0.38 -12.50
N PRO A 159 -31.98 0.71 -13.24
CA PRO A 159 -32.97 1.33 -14.11
C PRO A 159 -33.31 0.48 -15.34
N ASP A 160 -32.41 -0.42 -15.75
CA ASP A 160 -32.56 -1.25 -16.95
C ASP A 160 -33.50 -2.43 -16.69
N THR A 161 -33.49 -2.97 -15.47
CA THR A 161 -34.30 -4.14 -15.07
C THR A 161 -35.43 -3.83 -14.11
N GLY A 162 -35.39 -2.66 -13.44
CA GLY A 162 -36.31 -2.30 -12.37
C GLY A 162 -36.08 -3.07 -11.06
N ASN A 163 -35.02 -3.86 -10.95
CA ASN A 163 -34.70 -4.64 -9.76
C ASN A 163 -33.82 -3.86 -8.79
N PHE A 164 -34.06 -4.08 -7.50
CA PHE A 164 -33.09 -3.74 -6.47
C PHE A 164 -31.95 -4.74 -6.47
N GLU A 165 -30.72 -4.24 -6.51
CA GLU A 165 -29.50 -5.04 -6.47
C GLU A 165 -28.62 -4.60 -5.30
N TRP A 166 -28.12 -5.58 -4.54
CA TRP A 166 -27.13 -5.33 -3.49
C TRP A 166 -25.75 -5.73 -3.97
N LEU A 167 -24.96 -4.75 -4.38
CA LEU A 167 -23.66 -4.93 -4.99
C LEU A 167 -22.58 -4.89 -3.93
N ILE A 168 -21.94 -6.03 -3.69
CA ILE A 168 -21.03 -6.22 -2.55
C ILE A 168 -19.62 -6.50 -3.06
N ARG A 169 -18.71 -5.55 -2.87
CA ARG A 169 -17.34 -5.63 -3.39
C ARG A 169 -16.31 -5.71 -2.27
N LYS A 170 -15.39 -6.66 -2.35
CA LYS A 170 -14.19 -6.65 -1.52
C LYS A 170 -13.18 -5.65 -2.10
N ASP A 171 -12.86 -4.60 -1.37
CA ASP A 171 -11.89 -3.58 -1.71
C ASP A 171 -10.51 -3.81 -1.07
N GLY A 172 -9.47 -3.24 -1.69
CA GLY A 172 -8.08 -3.33 -1.26
C GLY A 172 -7.10 -3.19 -2.43
N CYS A 173 -5.79 -3.39 -2.16
CA CYS A 173 -4.75 -3.21 -3.18
C CYS A 173 -4.98 -4.08 -4.41
N MET A 174 -4.92 -3.46 -5.60
CA MET A 174 -5.06 -4.12 -6.89
C MET A 174 -3.77 -4.79 -7.40
N HIS A 175 -2.63 -4.55 -6.72
CA HIS A 175 -1.30 -5.03 -7.12
C HIS A 175 -1.06 -4.81 -8.62
N CYS A 176 -1.11 -3.55 -9.04
CA CYS A 176 -1.06 -3.16 -10.46
C CYS A 176 0.24 -3.59 -11.14
N GLU A 177 0.16 -3.88 -12.45
CA GLU A 177 1.32 -4.19 -13.28
C GLU A 177 2.25 -2.96 -13.39
N ASP A 178 1.67 -1.77 -13.62
CA ASP A 178 2.32 -0.48 -13.45
C ASP A 178 1.81 0.26 -12.20
N PRO A 179 2.40 0.03 -11.02
CA PRO A 179 1.93 0.63 -9.77
C PRO A 179 2.26 2.12 -9.68
N GLY A 180 1.22 2.96 -9.72
CA GLY A 180 1.34 4.40 -9.52
C GLY A 180 1.92 4.77 -8.14
N CYS A 181 1.65 3.99 -7.09
CA CYS A 181 2.25 4.17 -5.78
C CYS A 181 3.78 4.03 -5.80
N LEU A 182 4.32 3.04 -6.53
CA LEU A 182 5.77 2.84 -6.72
C LEU A 182 6.37 4.00 -7.51
N LYS A 183 5.71 4.42 -8.61
CA LYS A 183 6.16 5.54 -9.46
C LYS A 183 6.23 6.86 -8.69
N ALA A 184 5.28 7.10 -7.79
CA ALA A 184 5.21 8.32 -6.99
C ALA A 184 6.19 8.34 -5.79
N CYS A 185 6.57 7.17 -5.27
CA CYS A 185 7.37 7.08 -4.05
C CYS A 185 8.80 7.62 -4.24
N PRO A 186 9.24 8.58 -3.41
CA PRO A 186 10.57 9.17 -3.50
C PRO A 186 11.63 8.44 -2.66
N ALA A 187 11.23 7.49 -1.80
CA ALA A 187 12.13 6.76 -0.94
C ALA A 187 12.70 5.51 -1.65
N PRO A 188 14.04 5.36 -1.76
CA PRO A 188 14.65 4.20 -2.40
C PRO A 188 14.24 2.89 -1.74
N GLY A 189 13.69 1.95 -2.50
CA GLY A 189 13.37 0.61 -1.99
C GLY A 189 12.22 0.52 -0.99
N ALA A 190 11.46 1.60 -0.76
CA ALA A 190 10.27 1.56 0.10
C ALA A 190 9.09 0.81 -0.53
N ILE A 191 9.02 0.77 -1.85
CA ILE A 191 8.01 0.02 -2.59
C ILE A 191 8.71 -0.82 -3.65
N VAL A 192 8.45 -2.11 -3.63
CA VAL A 192 9.03 -3.08 -4.57
C VAL A 192 7.92 -3.78 -5.34
N LYS A 193 8.26 -4.24 -6.55
CA LYS A 193 7.47 -5.19 -7.31
C LYS A 193 8.31 -6.44 -7.53
N TYR A 194 7.75 -7.60 -7.15
CA TYR A 194 8.34 -8.90 -7.42
C TYR A 194 8.02 -9.41 -8.83
N SER A 195 8.79 -10.38 -9.33
CA SER A 195 8.61 -10.99 -10.65
C SER A 195 7.26 -11.69 -10.82
N ASN A 196 6.66 -12.19 -9.74
CA ASN A 196 5.31 -12.77 -9.75
C ASN A 196 4.18 -11.72 -9.76
N GLY A 197 4.52 -10.42 -9.75
CA GLY A 197 3.56 -9.31 -9.81
C GLY A 197 3.15 -8.68 -8.48
N ILE A 198 3.55 -9.26 -7.35
CA ILE A 198 3.23 -8.68 -6.03
C ILE A 198 3.93 -7.33 -5.87
N VAL A 199 3.15 -6.28 -5.66
CA VAL A 199 3.63 -4.97 -5.19
C VAL A 199 3.59 -4.92 -3.67
N ASP A 200 4.74 -4.71 -3.01
CA ASP A 200 4.86 -4.74 -1.55
C ASP A 200 5.61 -3.52 -0.99
N PHE A 201 5.36 -3.20 0.28
CA PHE A 201 5.92 -2.04 0.97
C PHE A 201 6.95 -2.47 2.02
N ILE A 202 8.21 -2.10 1.81
CA ILE A 202 9.30 -2.34 2.76
C ILE A 202 9.26 -1.20 3.77
N SER A 203 8.65 -1.47 4.93
CA SER A 203 8.32 -0.45 5.92
C SER A 203 9.54 0.32 6.44
N ASP A 204 10.70 -0.35 6.56
CA ASP A 204 11.94 0.24 7.07
C ASP A 204 12.47 1.39 6.20
N ASN A 205 12.14 1.38 4.91
CA ASN A 205 12.55 2.43 3.97
C ASN A 205 11.48 3.54 3.83
N CYS A 206 10.32 3.40 4.49
CA CYS A 206 9.24 4.36 4.37
C CYS A 206 9.56 5.65 5.14
N ILE A 207 9.40 6.80 4.47
CA ILE A 207 9.61 8.13 5.06
C ILE A 207 8.30 8.88 5.35
N GLY A 208 7.14 8.22 5.22
CA GLY A 208 5.84 8.81 5.58
C GLY A 208 5.33 9.98 4.74
N CYS A 209 5.92 10.25 3.57
CA CYS A 209 5.56 11.43 2.76
C CYS A 209 4.16 11.42 2.12
N GLY A 210 3.46 10.28 2.11
CA GLY A 210 2.11 10.15 1.54
C GLY A 210 2.01 10.18 0.00
N TYR A 211 3.10 10.34 -0.75
CA TYR A 211 3.03 10.39 -2.23
C TYR A 211 2.48 9.13 -2.88
N CYS A 212 2.64 7.98 -2.24
CA CYS A 212 2.04 6.73 -2.70
C CYS A 212 0.50 6.74 -2.65
N ILE A 213 -0.11 7.55 -1.77
CA ILE A 213 -1.56 7.73 -1.67
C ILE A 213 -2.04 8.47 -2.92
N SER A 214 -1.52 9.67 -3.18
CA SER A 214 -1.86 10.46 -4.37
C SER A 214 -1.47 9.79 -5.69
N GLY A 215 -0.48 8.91 -5.67
CA GLY A 215 -0.05 8.13 -6.83
C GLY A 215 -0.93 6.92 -7.12
N CYS A 216 -1.76 6.47 -6.18
CA CYS A 216 -2.60 5.28 -6.35
C CYS A 216 -3.93 5.66 -7.02
N PRO A 217 -4.24 5.14 -8.22
CA PRO A 217 -5.51 5.46 -8.89
C PRO A 217 -6.74 4.81 -8.23
N PHE A 218 -6.52 3.96 -7.22
CA PHE A 218 -7.56 3.26 -6.46
C PHE A 218 -7.65 3.74 -5.00
N ASP A 219 -6.90 4.79 -4.63
CA ASP A 219 -6.85 5.33 -3.27
C ASP A 219 -6.68 4.24 -2.17
N ILE A 220 -5.66 3.38 -2.30
CA ILE A 220 -5.48 2.24 -1.38
C ILE A 220 -4.56 2.50 -0.18
N PRO A 221 -3.37 3.12 -0.36
CA PRO A 221 -2.41 3.18 0.74
C PRO A 221 -2.95 4.04 1.90
N ARG A 222 -2.71 3.61 3.13
CA ARG A 222 -3.14 4.31 4.35
C ARG A 222 -1.96 4.54 5.28
N LEU A 223 -1.78 5.77 5.76
CA LEU A 223 -0.69 6.17 6.66
C LEU A 223 -1.08 5.89 8.12
N ASN A 224 -0.19 5.29 8.90
CA ASN A 224 -0.40 5.12 10.35
C ASN A 224 0.19 6.30 11.15
N ALA A 225 -0.07 6.31 12.46
CA ALA A 225 0.45 7.32 13.38
C ALA A 225 1.99 7.36 13.47
N ASN A 226 2.68 6.27 13.11
CA ASN A 226 4.13 6.17 13.09
C ASN A 226 4.73 6.59 11.73
N HIS A 227 3.96 7.27 10.88
CA HIS A 227 4.37 7.71 9.55
C HIS A 227 4.80 6.57 8.60
N VAL A 228 4.25 5.37 8.79
CA VAL A 228 4.45 4.22 7.90
C VAL A 228 3.16 3.94 7.16
N VAL A 229 3.25 3.82 5.84
CA VAL A 229 2.10 3.49 5.01
C VAL A 229 1.91 1.98 4.96
N LYS A 230 0.67 1.51 5.11
CA LYS A 230 0.27 0.10 5.03
C LYS A 230 -0.81 -0.11 3.98
N LYS A 231 -0.93 -1.34 3.51
CA LYS A 231 -1.93 -1.83 2.54
C LYS A 231 -1.86 -3.36 2.45
N CYS A 232 -2.79 -3.97 1.71
CA CYS A 232 -2.72 -5.38 1.31
C CYS A 232 -1.36 -5.71 0.65
N THR A 233 -0.74 -6.80 1.11
CA THR A 233 0.55 -7.34 0.63
C THR A 233 0.37 -8.53 -0.33
N LEU A 234 -0.88 -8.86 -0.68
CA LEU A 234 -1.28 -10.14 -1.28
C LEU A 234 -0.86 -11.36 -0.45
N CYS A 235 -0.62 -11.18 0.86
CA CYS A 235 0.01 -12.17 1.73
C CYS A 235 1.32 -12.68 1.11
N SER A 236 2.21 -11.75 0.74
CA SER A 236 3.52 -12.04 0.13
C SER A 236 4.30 -13.08 0.94
N ASP A 237 4.27 -12.99 2.26
CA ASP A 237 4.82 -13.96 3.21
C ASP A 237 4.27 -15.39 3.03
N ARG A 238 2.95 -15.56 2.85
CA ARG A 238 2.31 -16.86 2.56
C ARG A 238 2.69 -17.36 1.18
N VAL A 239 2.60 -16.48 0.18
CA VAL A 239 2.87 -16.83 -1.22
C VAL A 239 4.34 -17.21 -1.41
N ALA A 240 5.25 -16.58 -0.66
CA ALA A 240 6.68 -16.90 -0.68
C ALA A 240 6.97 -18.35 -0.34
N VAL A 241 6.10 -19.02 0.42
CA VAL A 241 6.26 -20.43 0.83
C VAL A 241 5.19 -21.34 0.21
N GLY A 242 4.57 -20.91 -0.89
CA GLY A 242 3.62 -21.71 -1.65
C GLY A 242 2.21 -21.80 -1.06
N GLN A 243 1.84 -20.92 -0.12
CA GLN A 243 0.49 -20.84 0.41
C GLN A 243 -0.33 -19.75 -0.29
N GLY A 244 -1.62 -19.97 -0.51
CA GLY A 244 -2.53 -18.92 -0.96
C GLY A 244 -2.85 -17.88 0.15
N PRO A 245 -3.35 -16.68 -0.22
CA PRO A 245 -3.68 -15.60 0.72
C PRO A 245 -4.76 -15.98 1.72
N ALA A 246 -4.67 -15.45 2.95
CA ALA A 246 -5.61 -15.75 4.04
C ALA A 246 -7.07 -15.44 3.66
N CYS A 247 -7.31 -14.28 3.03
CA CYS A 247 -8.65 -13.88 2.59
C CYS A 247 -9.27 -14.79 1.52
N ALA A 248 -8.44 -15.39 0.65
CA ALA A 248 -8.92 -16.35 -0.35
C ALA A 248 -9.28 -17.68 0.31
N LYS A 249 -8.40 -18.17 1.19
CA LYS A 249 -8.61 -19.41 1.96
C LYS A 249 -9.85 -19.35 2.86
N ALA A 250 -10.14 -18.19 3.45
CA ALA A 250 -11.27 -18.01 4.35
C ALA A 250 -12.62 -17.79 3.63
N CYS A 251 -12.65 -17.65 2.30
CA CYS A 251 -13.86 -17.30 1.57
C CYS A 251 -14.84 -18.50 1.49
N PRO A 252 -16.01 -18.46 2.16
CA PRO A 252 -16.89 -19.64 2.25
C PRO A 252 -17.55 -19.99 0.91
N THR A 253 -17.78 -19.01 0.04
CA THR A 253 -18.45 -19.19 -1.25
C THR A 253 -17.49 -19.36 -2.41
N GLN A 254 -16.18 -19.37 -2.15
CA GLN A 254 -15.13 -19.33 -3.18
C GLN A 254 -15.32 -18.16 -4.17
N ALA A 255 -15.90 -17.05 -3.68
CA ALA A 255 -15.92 -15.79 -4.42
C ALA A 255 -14.51 -15.22 -4.62
N ILE A 256 -13.56 -15.59 -3.76
CA ILE A 256 -12.16 -15.20 -3.86
C ILE A 256 -11.34 -16.45 -4.17
N THR A 257 -10.74 -16.49 -5.36
CA THR A 257 -9.82 -17.55 -5.78
C THR A 257 -8.42 -16.99 -6.01
N PHE A 258 -7.42 -17.86 -6.01
CA PHE A 258 -6.01 -17.48 -6.16
C PHE A 258 -5.21 -18.56 -6.86
N GLY A 259 -4.41 -18.16 -7.84
CA GLY A 259 -3.57 -19.04 -8.64
C GLY A 259 -2.66 -18.24 -9.57
N THR A 260 -2.22 -18.84 -10.67
CA THR A 260 -1.53 -18.09 -11.72
C THR A 260 -2.49 -17.08 -12.36
N LYS A 261 -1.97 -15.97 -12.87
CA LYS A 261 -2.78 -14.93 -13.50
C LYS A 261 -3.54 -15.46 -14.72
N GLU A 262 -2.92 -16.35 -15.50
CA GLU A 262 -3.56 -16.97 -16.66
C GLU A 262 -4.69 -17.92 -16.27
N ASP A 263 -4.51 -18.76 -15.24
CA ASP A 263 -5.60 -19.63 -14.75
C ASP A 263 -6.77 -18.81 -14.22
N MET A 264 -6.49 -17.68 -13.55
CA MET A 264 -7.52 -16.78 -13.05
C MET A 264 -8.27 -16.06 -14.18
N LYS A 265 -7.61 -15.75 -15.30
CA LYS A 265 -8.30 -15.22 -16.49
C LYS A 265 -9.19 -16.27 -17.15
N THR A 266 -8.72 -17.51 -17.23
CA THR A 266 -9.52 -18.63 -17.75
C THR A 266 -10.77 -18.85 -16.88
N LEU A 267 -10.60 -18.93 -15.55
CA LEU A 267 -11.72 -19.07 -14.62
C LEU A 267 -12.70 -17.89 -14.69
N ALA A 268 -12.21 -16.67 -14.89
CA ALA A 268 -13.05 -15.51 -15.10
C ALA A 268 -13.88 -15.62 -16.39
N ALA A 269 -13.27 -16.05 -17.50
CA ALA A 269 -13.95 -16.21 -18.78
C ALA A 269 -15.11 -17.21 -18.67
N GLU A 270 -14.88 -18.37 -18.06
CA GLU A 270 -15.92 -19.38 -17.81
C GLU A 270 -17.09 -18.80 -16.99
N ARG A 271 -16.78 -18.03 -15.95
CA ARG A 271 -17.80 -17.40 -15.11
C ARG A 271 -18.58 -16.32 -15.86
N ILE A 272 -17.93 -15.54 -16.70
CA ILE A 272 -18.57 -14.51 -17.52
C ILE A 272 -19.56 -15.13 -18.50
N GLU A 273 -19.20 -16.25 -19.13
CA GLU A 273 -20.13 -16.99 -20.01
C GLU A 273 -21.37 -17.49 -19.25
N ASP A 274 -21.19 -18.06 -18.05
CA ASP A 274 -22.32 -18.48 -17.20
C ASP A 274 -23.19 -17.27 -16.77
N LEU A 275 -22.59 -16.11 -16.45
CA LEU A 275 -23.35 -14.91 -16.10
C LEU A 275 -24.15 -14.35 -17.29
N ARG A 276 -23.55 -14.33 -18.48
CA ARG A 276 -24.24 -13.94 -19.72
C ARG A 276 -25.41 -14.87 -20.02
N GLY A 277 -25.24 -16.18 -19.81
CA GLY A 277 -26.33 -17.17 -19.91
C GLY A 277 -27.49 -16.95 -18.93
N ARG A 278 -27.25 -16.21 -17.84
CA ARG A 278 -28.26 -15.85 -16.82
C ARG A 278 -28.87 -14.46 -17.03
N GLY A 279 -28.54 -13.78 -18.13
CA GLY A 279 -29.11 -12.48 -18.49
C GLY A 279 -28.25 -11.26 -18.16
N TYR A 280 -27.04 -11.44 -17.63
CA TYR A 280 -26.08 -10.34 -17.43
C TYR A 280 -25.25 -10.12 -18.70
N ALA A 281 -25.82 -9.42 -19.69
CA ALA A 281 -25.20 -9.22 -20.99
C ALA A 281 -23.81 -8.54 -20.90
N ASP A 282 -23.70 -7.57 -19.98
CA ASP A 282 -22.50 -6.77 -19.76
C ASP A 282 -21.55 -7.36 -18.70
N ALA A 283 -21.71 -8.64 -18.37
CA ALA A 283 -20.76 -9.32 -17.50
C ALA A 283 -19.36 -9.35 -18.12
N GLY A 284 -18.35 -9.14 -17.29
CA GLY A 284 -16.97 -8.96 -17.75
C GLY A 284 -15.92 -9.05 -16.66
N LEU A 285 -14.66 -9.13 -17.10
CA LEU A 285 -13.48 -9.12 -16.25
C LEU A 285 -12.97 -7.68 -16.10
N TYR A 286 -12.90 -7.22 -14.85
CA TYR A 286 -12.24 -5.97 -14.51
C TYR A 286 -10.73 -6.23 -14.32
N ASP A 287 -9.95 -5.95 -15.37
CA ASP A 287 -8.48 -5.97 -15.40
C ASP A 287 -7.96 -4.72 -16.15
N PRO A 288 -7.96 -3.53 -15.51
CA PRO A 288 -7.86 -2.25 -16.21
C PRO A 288 -6.48 -2.04 -16.86
N GLN A 289 -6.50 -1.73 -18.15
CA GLN A 289 -5.28 -1.56 -18.95
C GLN A 289 -4.57 -0.22 -18.71
N GLY A 290 -5.25 0.78 -18.16
CA GLY A 290 -4.63 2.06 -17.78
C GLY A 290 -3.52 1.95 -16.72
N VAL A 291 -3.43 0.81 -16.04
CA VAL A 291 -2.32 0.43 -15.13
C VAL A 291 -1.57 -0.84 -15.58
N GLY A 292 -1.71 -1.23 -16.85
CA GLY A 292 -1.09 -2.44 -17.44
C GLY A 292 -1.74 -3.76 -17.02
N GLY A 293 -2.94 -3.70 -16.45
CA GLY A 293 -3.58 -4.81 -15.75
C GLY A 293 -3.17 -4.91 -14.28
N THR A 294 -3.76 -5.89 -13.60
CA THR A 294 -3.78 -6.01 -12.13
C THR A 294 -3.56 -7.46 -11.71
N HIS A 295 -3.06 -7.65 -10.49
CA HIS A 295 -2.92 -8.98 -9.87
C HIS A 295 -4.03 -9.25 -8.84
N VAL A 296 -5.01 -8.34 -8.74
CA VAL A 296 -6.32 -8.59 -8.15
C VAL A 296 -7.36 -8.13 -9.16
N MET A 297 -8.16 -9.05 -9.68
CA MET A 297 -9.14 -8.80 -10.74
C MET A 297 -10.55 -9.10 -10.22
N TYR A 298 -11.58 -8.48 -10.80
CA TYR A 298 -12.97 -8.78 -10.47
C TYR A 298 -13.72 -9.41 -11.64
N VAL A 299 -14.63 -10.34 -11.35
CA VAL A 299 -15.75 -10.63 -12.26
C VAL A 299 -16.93 -9.78 -11.82
N LEU A 300 -17.42 -8.95 -12.73
CA LEU A 300 -18.55 -8.04 -12.51
C LEU A 300 -19.76 -8.52 -13.32
N GLN A 301 -20.95 -8.39 -12.74
CA GLN A 301 -22.21 -8.56 -13.48
C GLN A 301 -22.43 -7.42 -14.47
N HIS A 302 -22.04 -6.20 -14.10
CA HIS A 302 -22.17 -4.97 -14.89
C HIS A 302 -20.78 -4.36 -15.12
N ALA A 303 -19.98 -4.97 -15.99
CA ALA A 303 -18.60 -4.53 -16.24
C ALA A 303 -18.51 -3.25 -17.09
N ASP A 304 -19.60 -2.85 -17.71
CA ASP A 304 -19.79 -1.57 -18.42
C ASP A 304 -19.83 -0.36 -17.49
N ARG A 305 -20.20 -0.57 -16.22
CA ARG A 305 -20.36 0.49 -15.21
C ARG A 305 -19.70 0.16 -13.86
N PRO A 306 -18.37 -0.08 -13.79
CA PRO A 306 -17.69 -0.40 -12.54
C PRO A 306 -18.02 0.51 -11.35
N HIS A 307 -18.22 1.82 -11.56
CA HIS A 307 -18.50 2.79 -10.50
C HIS A 307 -19.72 2.46 -9.63
N ILE A 308 -20.71 1.70 -10.12
CA ILE A 308 -21.88 1.31 -9.29
C ILE A 308 -21.49 0.35 -8.15
N TYR A 309 -20.34 -0.31 -8.26
CA TYR A 309 -19.79 -1.17 -7.21
C TYR A 309 -19.02 -0.33 -6.17
N ASN A 310 -19.67 0.69 -5.60
CA ASN A 310 -19.09 1.60 -4.61
C ASN A 310 -17.82 2.31 -5.13
N ASP A 311 -17.98 3.14 -6.16
CA ASP A 311 -16.96 4.02 -6.75
C ASP A 311 -15.70 3.28 -7.26
N LEU A 312 -15.84 2.03 -7.71
CA LEU A 312 -14.76 1.36 -8.44
C LEU A 312 -14.49 2.13 -9.75
N PRO A 313 -13.27 2.63 -10.01
CA PRO A 313 -13.04 3.49 -11.17
C PRO A 313 -13.31 2.79 -12.50
N ASP A 314 -13.93 3.46 -13.47
CA ASP A 314 -14.26 2.85 -14.77
C ASP A 314 -13.01 2.58 -15.64
N ASP A 315 -12.11 3.57 -15.76
CA ASP A 315 -10.83 3.45 -16.49
C ASP A 315 -9.66 4.06 -15.69
N PRO A 316 -9.18 3.38 -14.64
CA PRO A 316 -8.12 3.90 -13.79
C PRO A 316 -6.77 3.90 -14.52
N SER A 317 -6.11 5.05 -14.47
CA SER A 317 -4.73 5.21 -14.94
C SER A 317 -3.95 6.11 -13.99
N ILE A 318 -2.62 6.04 -14.06
CA ILE A 318 -1.78 6.93 -13.25
C ILE A 318 -1.98 8.38 -13.72
N SER A 319 -2.39 9.26 -12.80
CA SER A 319 -2.62 10.68 -13.09
C SER A 319 -1.52 11.31 -13.94
N GLY A 320 -1.91 12.06 -14.97
CA GLY A 320 -0.99 12.78 -15.85
C GLY A 320 -0.06 13.75 -15.11
N VAL A 321 -0.50 14.31 -13.98
CA VAL A 321 0.33 15.19 -13.14
C VAL A 321 1.47 14.39 -12.51
N VAL A 322 1.15 13.20 -11.96
CA VAL A 322 2.15 12.31 -11.35
C VAL A 322 3.12 11.79 -12.40
N SER A 323 2.61 11.37 -13.57
CA SER A 323 3.45 10.89 -14.66
C SER A 323 4.40 11.98 -15.18
N THR A 324 3.92 13.21 -15.35
CA THR A 324 4.74 14.34 -15.81
C THR A 324 5.80 14.71 -14.78
N TRP A 325 5.41 14.87 -13.52
CA TRP A 325 6.31 15.25 -12.44
C TRP A 325 7.41 14.21 -12.18
N LYS A 326 7.05 12.92 -12.17
CA LYS A 326 8.01 11.84 -11.90
C LYS A 326 8.77 11.37 -13.15
N GLY A 327 8.25 11.66 -14.33
CA GLY A 327 8.88 11.41 -15.62
C GLY A 327 9.74 12.59 -16.08
N ASN A 328 9.33 13.24 -17.17
CA ASN A 328 10.17 14.18 -17.93
C ASN A 328 10.53 15.47 -17.18
N ALA A 329 9.75 15.89 -16.18
CA ALA A 329 10.07 17.09 -15.42
C ALA A 329 11.40 16.97 -14.64
N LYS A 330 11.76 15.76 -14.18
CA LYS A 330 13.02 15.52 -13.46
C LYS A 330 14.28 15.78 -14.30
N PRO A 331 14.49 15.11 -15.46
CA PRO A 331 15.69 15.35 -16.26
C PRO A 331 15.73 16.79 -16.80
N VAL A 332 14.58 17.38 -17.15
CA VAL A 332 14.51 18.79 -17.57
C VAL A 332 14.94 19.72 -16.43
N GLY A 333 14.44 19.50 -15.21
CA GLY A 333 14.84 20.27 -14.04
C GLY A 333 16.33 20.14 -13.74
N LEU A 334 16.88 18.92 -13.79
CA LEU A 334 18.32 18.68 -13.62
C LEU A 334 19.17 19.36 -14.71
N ALA A 335 18.72 19.32 -15.96
CA ALA A 335 19.39 20.01 -17.06
C ALA A 335 19.36 21.54 -16.88
N ALA A 336 18.24 22.11 -16.44
CA ALA A 336 18.13 23.53 -16.14
C ALA A 336 19.05 23.97 -14.99
N VAL A 337 19.13 23.18 -13.92
CA VAL A 337 20.08 23.41 -12.81
C VAL A 337 21.52 23.33 -13.31
N GLY A 338 21.85 22.35 -14.17
CA GLY A 338 23.16 22.25 -14.79
C GLY A 338 23.51 23.46 -15.64
N LEU A 339 22.57 23.93 -16.48
CA LEU A 339 22.72 25.13 -17.30
C LEU A 339 22.94 26.38 -16.42
N ALA A 340 22.17 26.53 -15.34
CA ALA A 340 22.31 27.64 -14.41
C ALA A 340 23.69 27.62 -13.72
N ALA A 341 24.20 26.45 -13.32
CA ALA A 341 25.52 26.31 -12.73
C ALA A 341 26.64 26.69 -13.72
N VAL A 342 26.53 26.24 -14.98
CA VAL A 342 27.47 26.64 -16.05
C VAL A 342 27.40 28.15 -16.30
N GLY A 343 26.20 28.72 -16.35
CA GLY A 343 25.99 30.17 -16.48
C GLY A 343 26.62 30.95 -15.33
N ALA A 344 26.45 30.50 -14.09
CA ALA A 344 27.05 31.10 -12.91
C ALA A 344 28.59 31.03 -12.95
N ALA A 345 29.16 29.89 -13.34
CA ALA A 345 30.60 29.74 -13.51
C ALA A 345 31.14 30.65 -14.62
N ALA A 346 30.43 30.73 -15.75
CA ALA A 346 30.79 31.63 -16.85
C ALA A 346 30.73 33.09 -16.41
N MET A 347 29.68 33.51 -15.69
CA MET A 347 29.60 34.86 -15.13
C MET A 347 30.77 35.14 -14.17
N ALA A 348 31.14 34.20 -13.30
CA ALA A 348 32.26 34.37 -12.38
C ALA A 348 33.62 34.49 -13.10
N VAL A 349 33.81 33.80 -14.24
CA VAL A 349 35.05 33.84 -15.03
C VAL A 349 35.14 35.07 -15.92
N PHE A 350 34.05 35.43 -16.60
CA PHE A 350 34.05 36.45 -17.65
C PHE A 350 33.62 37.84 -17.17
N HIS A 351 32.83 37.96 -16.10
CA HIS A 351 32.55 39.27 -15.50
C HIS A 351 33.51 39.54 -14.35
N ARG A 352 34.05 40.77 -14.29
CA ARG A 352 34.81 41.22 -13.12
C ARG A 352 33.92 41.14 -11.89
N GLY A 353 34.45 40.54 -10.82
CA GLY A 353 33.76 40.54 -9.53
C GLY A 353 33.35 41.96 -9.15
N ASN A 354 32.14 42.11 -8.62
CA ASN A 354 31.61 43.39 -8.18
C ASN A 354 32.45 43.86 -6.98
N ARG A 355 33.48 44.67 -7.26
CA ARG A 355 34.38 45.24 -6.26
C ARG A 355 33.98 46.68 -6.07
N VAL A 356 33.91 47.10 -4.81
CA VAL A 356 33.77 48.51 -4.46
C VAL A 356 34.98 49.23 -5.02
N THR A 357 34.74 50.16 -5.93
CA THR A 357 35.78 51.03 -6.45
C THR A 357 36.04 52.16 -5.45
N VAL A 358 37.21 52.80 -5.56
CA VAL A 358 37.54 53.98 -4.73
C VAL A 358 36.50 55.09 -4.89
N GLU A 359 35.86 55.17 -6.06
CA GLU A 359 34.80 56.15 -6.33
C GLU A 359 33.49 55.77 -5.63
N ASP A 360 33.14 54.48 -5.59
CA ASP A 360 31.99 53.99 -4.81
C ASP A 360 32.18 54.25 -3.30
N GLU A 361 33.41 54.10 -2.78
CA GLU A 361 33.76 54.46 -1.40
C GLU A 361 33.63 55.97 -1.13
N ARG A 362 34.04 56.81 -2.09
CA ARG A 362 33.93 58.27 -2.01
C ARG A 362 32.48 58.74 -2.05
N GLU A 363 31.68 58.20 -2.95
CA GLU A 363 30.25 58.49 -3.04
C GLU A 363 29.53 58.06 -1.75
N ALA A 364 29.85 56.86 -1.22
CA ALA A 364 29.32 56.41 0.06
C ALA A 364 29.70 57.36 1.22
N GLN A 365 30.95 57.82 1.27
CA GLN A 365 31.39 58.80 2.27
C GLN A 365 30.70 60.16 2.11
N GLN A 366 30.41 60.58 0.88
CA GLN A 366 29.70 61.82 0.60
C GLN A 366 28.23 61.73 1.04
N MET A 367 27.54 60.63 0.74
CA MET A 367 26.17 60.39 1.21
C MET A 367 26.09 60.38 2.74
N VAL A 368 27.05 59.73 3.40
CA VAL A 368 27.15 59.74 4.88
C VAL A 368 27.39 61.16 5.42
N ARG A 369 28.21 61.98 4.75
CA ARG A 369 28.46 63.36 5.14
C ARG A 369 27.22 64.25 4.96
N GLU A 370 26.45 64.03 3.91
CA GLU A 370 25.20 64.73 3.62
C GLU A 370 24.08 64.34 4.61
N GLU A 371 23.97 63.07 5.00
CA GLU A 371 23.00 62.60 6.00
C GLU A 371 23.34 63.02 7.45
N ILE A 372 24.62 62.98 7.84
CA ILE A 372 25.05 63.29 9.22
C ILE A 372 25.17 64.81 9.44
N GLY A 373 25.01 65.64 8.41
CA GLY A 373 25.04 67.10 8.54
C GLY A 373 26.36 67.63 9.10
N THR A 374 27.47 66.94 8.85
CA THR A 374 28.79 67.42 9.29
C THR A 374 29.42 68.29 8.21
N ALA A 375 29.61 69.56 8.58
CA ALA A 375 30.24 70.62 7.79
C ALA A 375 31.54 70.17 7.09
N PRO A 376 31.90 70.75 5.93
CA PRO A 376 33.05 70.31 5.14
C PRO A 376 34.35 70.36 5.97
N ALA A 377 35.21 69.36 5.76
CA ALA A 377 36.53 69.32 6.38
C ALA A 377 37.30 70.62 6.09
N PRO A 378 38.01 71.19 7.09
CA PRO A 378 38.70 72.46 6.91
C PRO A 378 39.74 72.34 5.79
N THR A 379 39.67 73.29 4.86
CA THR A 379 40.74 73.51 3.89
C THR A 379 41.88 74.18 4.64
N VAL A 380 43.01 73.49 4.74
CA VAL A 380 44.22 74.05 5.35
C VAL A 380 44.83 75.02 4.34
N ASP A 381 44.85 76.31 4.69
CA ASP A 381 45.58 77.37 3.97
C ASP A 381 47.10 77.14 4.07
N ASP A 382 47.87 77.66 3.11
CA ASP A 382 49.33 77.60 2.91
C ASP A 382 50.18 78.11 4.11
N ARG A 383 49.54 78.40 5.25
CA ARG A 383 50.18 78.73 6.53
C ARG A 383 49.96 77.66 7.62
N GLY A 384 49.36 76.53 7.30
CA GLY A 384 49.40 75.32 8.14
C GLY A 384 48.73 75.45 9.50
N GLN A 385 47.61 76.17 9.59
CA GLN A 385 46.75 76.13 10.77
C GLN A 385 45.36 75.60 10.37
N VAL A 386 44.85 74.68 11.19
CA VAL A 386 43.60 73.93 10.99
C VAL A 386 42.39 74.82 11.22
#